data_AF-A0A2Z7B783-F1
#
_entry.id   AF-A0A2Z7B783-F1
#
_cell.length_a   1.000
_cell.length_b   1.000
_cell.length_c   1.000
_cell.angle_alpha   90.00
_cell.angle_beta   90.00
_cell.angle_gamma   90.00
#
_symmetry.space_group_name_H-M   'P 1'
#
loop_
_entity.id
_entity.type
_entity.pdbx_description
1 polymer ?
#
loop_
_entity_poly.entity_id
_entity_poly.type
_entity_poly.pdbx_seq_one_letter_code
_entity_poly.pdbx_strand_id
1 'polypeptide(L)'
;MGVLRLPSLISLTSAAAAAAASPRRHRCCRIRLPLRRISASNFSSQSRAAQKELTTPSELEGGSPKPKLQQDKDRVITPRSQDFNAWYLDIIANAELADYGPVRGTMVIRPYGYAIWEAIQEYLNVKFKETGHSNMYFPQFIPYSFIEKEASHVEGFSPELALVTIGGGKELEEKLVVRPTSETMVNHMFTQWIHSYRDLPLMINQWVNVTRWEMRTKPFVRTLEFLWQEGHTAHATPEEAEKEALQMIDVYIKFAYEEAAIPVIAGRKSKLETFAGASKTYTIEAMMGDRKALQAGTSHNLGQNFSRAFGTQVGGIYCYFMSRSRPEPRNILTQTLHGK
;
A
#
# COMPACT_ATOMS: atom_id res chain seq x y z
N MET A 1 7.76 72.78 -4.25
CA MET A 1 7.25 73.61 -3.14
C MET A 1 6.68 72.68 -2.08
N GLY A 2 7.17 72.79 -0.83
CA GLY A 2 6.76 72.11 0.43
C GLY A 2 6.93 70.57 0.47
N VAL A 3 7.95 69.92 1.05
CA VAL A 3 8.59 69.91 2.40
C VAL A 3 7.78 69.15 3.48
N LEU A 4 8.23 67.91 3.73
CA LEU A 4 8.43 67.15 4.99
C LEU A 4 7.47 67.30 6.20
N ARG A 5 7.08 66.17 6.81
CA ARG A 5 7.69 65.62 8.06
C ARG A 5 7.06 64.30 8.55
N LEU A 6 7.93 63.34 8.90
CA LEU A 6 7.71 62.18 9.76
C LEU A 6 7.79 62.57 11.26
N PRO A 7 7.31 61.69 12.16
CA PRO A 7 8.07 61.30 13.35
C PRO A 7 8.16 59.76 13.44
N SER A 8 9.34 59.14 13.44
CA SER A 8 10.34 58.95 14.51
C SER A 8 9.94 57.94 15.60
N LEU A 9 10.73 56.86 15.63
CA LEU A 9 10.80 55.75 16.59
C LEU A 9 11.11 56.19 18.04
N ILE A 10 10.58 55.45 19.02
CA ILE A 10 11.29 55.12 20.27
C ILE A 10 11.00 53.65 20.61
N SER A 11 12.07 52.87 20.72
CA SER A 11 12.13 51.54 21.31
C SER A 11 12.59 51.70 22.76
N LEU A 12 11.95 51.03 23.72
CA LEU A 12 12.54 50.73 25.03
C LEU A 12 12.01 49.38 25.54
N THR A 13 12.98 48.54 25.83
CA THR A 13 13.00 47.18 26.40
C THR A 13 12.51 47.13 27.86
N SER A 14 11.90 46.02 28.30
CA SER A 14 12.36 45.24 29.50
C SER A 14 11.41 44.08 29.88
N ALA A 15 12.00 42.88 29.96
CA ALA A 15 11.85 41.76 30.90
C ALA A 15 10.46 41.25 31.38
N ALA A 16 10.18 40.01 30.94
CA ALA A 16 9.89 38.80 31.73
C ALA A 16 9.14 38.89 33.08
N ALA A 17 7.99 38.19 33.13
CA ALA A 17 7.53 37.49 34.33
C ALA A 17 6.85 36.17 33.93
N ALA A 18 7.48 35.07 34.33
CA ALA A 18 6.93 33.72 34.25
C ALA A 18 5.81 33.54 35.30
N ALA A 19 4.66 33.03 34.88
CA ALA A 19 3.62 32.55 35.79
C ALA A 19 3.25 31.11 35.41
N ALA A 20 3.63 30.19 36.29
CA ALA A 20 3.33 28.78 36.22
C ALA A 20 1.81 28.53 36.33
N ALA A 21 1.25 27.82 35.36
CA ALA A 21 -0.13 27.33 35.40
C ALA A 21 -0.14 25.81 35.70
N SER A 22 -0.76 25.46 36.82
CA SER A 22 -0.98 24.09 37.31
C SER A 22 -1.99 23.32 36.43
N PRO A 23 -1.85 21.99 36.25
CA PRO A 23 -2.71 21.23 35.34
C PRO A 23 -4.07 20.92 35.98
N ARG A 24 -5.15 21.43 35.38
CA ARG A 24 -6.53 21.00 35.68
C ARG A 24 -6.78 19.60 35.12
N ARG A 25 -7.09 18.67 36.02
CA ARG A 25 -7.55 17.31 35.71
C ARG A 25 -8.87 17.35 34.93
N HIS A 26 -8.84 16.97 33.65
CA HIS A 26 -10.07 16.72 32.89
C HIS A 26 -10.66 15.36 33.29
N ARG A 27 -11.85 15.40 33.90
CA ARG A 27 -12.69 14.21 34.13
C ARG A 27 -13.20 13.71 32.78
N CYS A 28 -12.81 12.49 32.42
CA CYS A 28 -13.34 11.77 31.26
C CYS A 28 -14.77 11.30 31.57
N CYS A 29 -15.78 12.01 31.06
CA CYS A 29 -17.16 11.52 31.01
C CYS A 29 -17.29 10.54 29.83
N ARG A 30 -17.34 9.24 30.14
CA ARG A 30 -17.72 8.20 29.18
C ARG A 30 -19.22 8.31 28.88
N ILE A 31 -19.56 8.87 27.72
CA ILE A 31 -20.90 8.75 27.15
C ILE A 31 -20.99 7.36 26.51
N ARG A 32 -21.81 6.48 27.10
CA ARG A 32 -22.19 5.18 26.50
C ARG A 32 -23.33 5.42 25.53
N LEU A 33 -23.10 5.21 24.23
CA LEU A 33 -24.16 5.12 23.22
C LEU A 33 -24.65 3.66 23.10
N PRO A 34 -25.96 3.40 22.94
CA PRO A 34 -26.47 2.04 22.84
C PRO A 34 -26.27 1.48 21.42
N LEU A 35 -25.70 0.28 21.33
CA LEU A 35 -25.65 -0.51 20.10
C LEU A 35 -27.06 -0.91 19.66
N ARG A 36 -27.54 -0.35 18.56
CA ARG A 36 -28.81 -0.75 17.92
C ARG A 36 -28.56 -2.01 17.09
N ARG A 37 -29.20 -3.12 17.46
CA ARG A 37 -29.25 -4.37 16.68
C ARG A 37 -29.95 -4.09 15.35
N ILE A 38 -29.25 -4.24 14.23
CA ILE A 38 -29.88 -4.30 12.90
C ILE A 38 -30.25 -5.76 12.65
N SER A 39 -31.56 -6.00 12.54
CA SER A 39 -32.14 -7.28 12.14
C SER A 39 -32.01 -7.41 10.61
N ALA A 40 -31.40 -8.51 10.14
CA ALA A 40 -31.37 -8.84 8.72
C ALA A 40 -32.73 -9.41 8.29
N SER A 41 -33.46 -8.67 7.46
CA SER A 41 -34.64 -9.17 6.76
C SER A 41 -34.22 -9.95 5.51
N ASN A 42 -34.72 -11.18 5.40
CA ASN A 42 -34.53 -12.10 4.29
C ASN A 42 -34.94 -11.49 2.94
N PHE A 43 -33.99 -11.40 2.00
CA PHE A 43 -34.31 -11.16 0.59
C PHE A 43 -34.31 -12.50 -0.15
N SER A 44 -35.51 -12.95 -0.53
CA SER A 44 -35.74 -14.15 -1.33
C SER A 44 -35.50 -13.83 -2.81
N SER A 45 -34.58 -14.55 -3.45
CA SER A 45 -34.43 -14.56 -4.91
C SER A 45 -35.18 -15.76 -5.49
N GLN A 46 -36.23 -15.49 -6.25
CA GLN A 46 -36.81 -16.44 -7.20
C GLN A 46 -36.38 -16.03 -8.61
N SER A 47 -35.65 -16.90 -9.29
CA SER A 47 -35.76 -17.05 -10.74
C SER A 47 -35.34 -18.45 -11.13
N ARG A 48 -36.29 -19.19 -11.70
CA ARG A 48 -36.18 -20.57 -12.18
C ARG A 48 -35.94 -20.56 -13.69
N ALA A 49 -35.23 -21.60 -14.15
CA ALA A 49 -35.22 -22.20 -15.49
C ALA A 49 -34.39 -21.53 -16.61
N ALA A 50 -33.30 -22.20 -17.00
CA ALA A 50 -33.24 -22.95 -18.27
C ALA A 50 -31.97 -23.83 -18.29
N GLN A 51 -32.16 -25.14 -18.21
CA GLN A 51 -31.13 -26.15 -18.50
C GLN A 51 -31.11 -26.41 -20.01
N LYS A 52 -29.91 -26.52 -20.59
CA LYS A 52 -29.70 -27.29 -21.81
C LYS A 52 -28.35 -28.01 -21.70
N GLU A 53 -28.44 -29.34 -21.71
CA GLU A 53 -27.33 -30.28 -21.66
C GLU A 53 -26.46 -30.22 -22.92
N LEU A 54 -25.15 -30.37 -22.76
CA LEU A 54 -24.28 -30.88 -23.80
C LEU A 54 -23.22 -31.79 -23.15
N THR A 55 -23.11 -32.99 -23.70
CA THR A 55 -22.34 -34.16 -23.25
C THR A 55 -20.81 -33.99 -23.36
N THR A 56 -20.13 -34.64 -22.40
CA THR A 56 -18.69 -34.78 -22.07
C THR A 56 -17.83 -35.44 -23.18
N PRO A 57 -16.46 -35.42 -23.14
CA PRO A 57 -15.72 -36.31 -22.21
C PRO A 57 -14.32 -35.86 -21.72
N SER A 58 -13.84 -36.64 -20.74
CA SER A 58 -12.43 -36.93 -20.38
C SER A 58 -11.83 -36.21 -19.17
N GLU A 59 -11.93 -36.94 -18.06
CA GLU A 59 -10.99 -37.05 -16.93
C GLU A 59 -9.55 -36.59 -17.20
N LEU A 60 -9.07 -35.70 -16.34
CA LEU A 60 -7.72 -35.69 -15.80
C LEU A 60 -7.83 -35.49 -14.29
N GLU A 61 -7.78 -36.59 -13.56
CA GLU A 61 -7.62 -36.60 -12.11
C GLU A 61 -6.23 -36.08 -11.72
N GLY A 62 -6.20 -35.18 -10.73
CA GLY A 62 -4.96 -34.64 -10.17
C GLY A 62 -5.16 -33.42 -9.30
N GLY A 63 -6.27 -33.34 -8.56
CA GLY A 63 -6.54 -32.22 -7.65
C GLY A 63 -6.17 -32.58 -6.21
N SER A 64 -5.00 -32.14 -5.76
CA SER A 64 -4.67 -32.14 -4.32
C SER A 64 -5.79 -31.46 -3.52
N PRO A 65 -6.14 -31.93 -2.31
CA PRO A 65 -7.26 -31.36 -1.57
C PRO A 65 -6.99 -29.88 -1.26
N LYS A 66 -7.93 -29.01 -1.65
CA LYS A 66 -7.91 -27.59 -1.27
C LYS A 66 -7.86 -27.54 0.28
N PRO A 67 -6.87 -26.88 0.90
CA PRO A 67 -6.91 -26.69 2.34
C PRO A 67 -8.06 -25.73 2.66
N LYS A 68 -9.21 -26.30 3.02
CA LYS A 68 -10.29 -25.56 3.66
C LYS A 68 -9.82 -25.27 5.08
N LEU A 69 -9.76 -24.00 5.45
CA LEU A 69 -9.65 -23.61 6.84
C LEU A 69 -11.02 -23.88 7.47
N GLN A 70 -11.24 -25.12 7.91
CA GLN A 70 -12.51 -25.55 8.50
C GLN A 70 -12.70 -24.80 9.82
N GLN A 71 -13.85 -24.14 9.97
CA GLN A 71 -14.27 -23.42 11.17
C GLN A 71 -14.64 -24.44 12.26
N ASP A 72 -13.64 -24.95 12.96
CA ASP A 72 -13.84 -25.59 14.25
C ASP A 72 -13.38 -24.61 15.33
N LYS A 73 -14.29 -24.19 16.20
CA LYS A 73 -14.02 -23.17 17.22
C LYS A 73 -13.09 -23.67 18.33
N ASP A 74 -12.79 -24.97 18.34
CA ASP A 74 -11.87 -25.62 19.27
C ASP A 74 -10.58 -26.10 18.57
N ARG A 75 -10.11 -25.38 17.54
CA ARG A 75 -8.89 -25.73 16.82
C ARG A 75 -7.67 -25.55 17.73
N VAL A 76 -7.06 -26.66 18.13
CA VAL A 76 -5.76 -26.66 18.81
C VAL A 76 -4.74 -25.94 17.93
N ILE A 77 -4.17 -24.84 18.43
CA ILE A 77 -3.14 -24.08 17.73
C ILE A 77 -1.86 -24.91 17.68
N THR A 78 -1.33 -25.14 16.48
CA THR A 78 -0.06 -25.85 16.31
C THR A 78 1.07 -25.10 17.01
N PRO A 79 1.90 -25.75 17.86
CA PRO A 79 3.07 -25.09 18.45
C PRO A 79 4.00 -24.53 17.38
N ARG A 80 4.39 -23.26 17.54
CA ARG A 80 5.27 -22.55 16.59
C ARG A 80 6.59 -23.28 16.32
N SER A 81 7.14 -23.98 17.32
CA SER A 81 8.38 -24.75 17.21
C SER A 81 8.26 -26.02 16.38
N GLN A 82 7.04 -26.53 16.19
CA GLN A 82 6.77 -27.75 15.42
C GLN A 82 6.53 -27.44 13.94
N ASP A 83 5.62 -26.53 13.65
CA ASP A 83 5.34 -26.07 12.28
C ASP A 83 4.93 -24.59 12.30
N PHE A 84 5.85 -23.72 11.88
CA PHE A 84 5.62 -22.28 11.80
C PHE A 84 4.52 -21.92 10.79
N ASN A 85 4.37 -22.67 9.70
CA ASN A 85 3.37 -22.37 8.69
C ASN A 85 1.97 -22.74 9.18
N ALA A 86 1.82 -23.92 9.78
CA ALA A 86 0.56 -24.32 10.41
C ALA A 86 0.19 -23.35 11.53
N TRP A 87 1.13 -23.05 12.45
CA TRP A 87 0.93 -22.06 13.52
C TRP A 87 0.44 -20.71 12.98
N TYR A 88 1.07 -20.19 11.92
CA TYR A 88 0.68 -18.91 11.33
C TYR A 88 -0.76 -18.91 10.81
N LEU A 89 -1.17 -19.99 10.13
CA LEU A 89 -2.53 -20.13 9.59
C LEU A 89 -3.55 -20.37 10.71
N ASP A 90 -3.19 -21.14 11.74
CA ASP A 90 -4.03 -21.37 12.91
C ASP A 90 -4.29 -20.06 13.66
N ILE A 91 -3.28 -19.20 13.83
CA ILE A 91 -3.46 -17.89 14.46
C ILE A 91 -4.41 -17.01 13.64
N ILE A 92 -4.25 -16.95 12.32
CA ILE A 92 -5.14 -16.15 11.46
C ILE A 92 -6.59 -16.63 11.58
N ALA A 93 -6.80 -17.95 11.58
CA ALA A 93 -8.12 -18.55 11.71
C ALA A 93 -8.73 -18.26 13.09
N ASN A 94 -8.02 -18.61 14.16
CA ASN A 94 -8.52 -18.55 15.53
C ASN A 94 -8.71 -17.12 16.03
N ALA A 95 -7.84 -16.19 15.59
CA ALA A 95 -7.98 -14.78 15.89
C ALA A 95 -8.99 -14.07 14.96
N GLU A 96 -9.60 -14.79 14.02
CA GLU A 96 -10.61 -14.23 13.12
C GLU A 96 -10.09 -13.02 12.33
N LEU A 97 -8.85 -13.11 11.81
CA LEU A 97 -8.20 -12.00 11.10
C LEU A 97 -8.59 -11.92 9.64
N ALA A 98 -8.62 -13.07 8.95
CA ALA A 98 -9.03 -13.18 7.56
C ALA A 98 -9.51 -14.59 7.23
N ASP A 99 -10.44 -14.68 6.29
CA ASP A 99 -10.86 -15.93 5.65
C ASP A 99 -10.31 -16.00 4.23
N TYR A 100 -10.18 -17.21 3.67
CA TYR A 100 -9.86 -17.37 2.25
C TYR A 100 -11.03 -16.91 1.39
N GLY A 101 -10.73 -16.09 0.38
CA GLY A 101 -11.73 -15.70 -0.62
C GLY A 101 -12.08 -16.86 -1.56
N PRO A 102 -13.21 -16.78 -2.27
CA PRO A 102 -13.64 -17.83 -3.20
C PRO A 102 -12.73 -17.94 -4.43
N VAL A 103 -12.00 -16.87 -4.76
CA VAL A 103 -10.97 -16.86 -5.80
C VAL A 103 -9.62 -17.20 -5.16
N ARG A 104 -8.88 -18.13 -5.76
CA ARG A 104 -7.55 -18.52 -5.26
C ARG A 104 -6.66 -17.28 -5.10
N GLY A 105 -6.04 -17.16 -3.93
CA GLY A 105 -5.12 -16.06 -3.64
C GLY A 105 -5.77 -14.78 -3.16
N THR A 106 -7.10 -14.71 -3.11
CA THR A 106 -7.83 -13.61 -2.45
C THR A 106 -8.12 -13.97 -0.99
N MET A 107 -8.37 -12.94 -0.17
CA MET A 107 -8.77 -13.09 1.23
C MET A 107 -9.90 -12.11 1.56
N VAL A 108 -10.79 -12.52 2.46
CA VAL A 108 -11.75 -11.63 3.10
C VAL A 108 -11.14 -11.22 4.43
N ILE A 109 -10.68 -9.97 4.53
CA ILE A 109 -10.11 -9.44 5.77
C ILE A 109 -11.28 -9.15 6.71
N ARG A 110 -11.31 -9.83 7.86
CA ARG A 110 -12.39 -9.71 8.85
C ARG A 110 -12.19 -8.43 9.67
N PRO A 111 -13.21 -7.97 10.43
CA PRO A 111 -13.13 -6.71 11.17
C PRO A 111 -11.89 -6.57 12.07
N TYR A 112 -11.44 -7.65 12.71
CA TYR A 112 -10.25 -7.59 13.57
C TYR A 112 -8.95 -7.43 12.77
N GLY A 113 -8.80 -8.13 11.64
CA GLY A 113 -7.66 -7.93 10.73
C GLY A 113 -7.69 -6.55 10.08
N TYR A 114 -8.86 -6.08 9.67
CA TYR A 114 -9.01 -4.80 9.00
C TYR A 114 -8.75 -3.62 9.96
N ALA A 115 -9.13 -3.74 11.23
CA ALA A 115 -8.81 -2.73 12.24
C ALA A 115 -7.29 -2.54 12.42
N ILE A 116 -6.49 -3.61 12.26
CA ILE A 116 -5.02 -3.50 12.25
C ILE A 116 -4.58 -2.69 11.04
N TRP A 117 -5.13 -2.95 9.85
CA TRP A 117 -4.84 -2.17 8.66
C TRP A 117 -5.24 -0.70 8.80
N GLU A 118 -6.40 -0.40 9.37
CA GLU A 118 -6.86 0.97 9.65
C GLU A 118 -5.88 1.71 10.58
N ALA A 119 -5.37 1.04 11.62
CA ALA A 119 -4.37 1.64 12.52
C ALA A 119 -3.04 1.94 11.80
N ILE A 120 -2.57 1.02 10.94
CA ILE A 120 -1.39 1.25 10.10
C ILE A 120 -1.61 2.46 9.19
N GLN A 121 -2.78 2.49 8.53
CA GLN A 121 -3.16 3.54 7.62
C GLN A 121 -3.20 4.90 8.33
N GLU A 122 -3.86 4.99 9.49
CA GLU A 122 -4.00 6.23 10.25
C GLU A 122 -2.64 6.81 10.63
N TYR A 123 -1.76 5.99 11.22
CA TYR A 123 -0.42 6.43 11.60
C TYR A 123 0.40 6.90 10.39
N LEU A 124 0.53 6.05 9.37
CA LEU A 124 1.37 6.36 8.21
C LEU A 124 0.82 7.54 7.41
N ASN A 125 -0.49 7.68 7.32
CA ASN A 125 -1.13 8.80 6.66
C ASN A 125 -0.79 10.14 7.33
N VAL A 126 -0.74 10.19 8.67
CA VAL A 126 -0.26 11.37 9.40
C VAL A 126 1.21 11.63 9.06
N LYS A 127 2.05 10.59 9.09
CA LYS A 127 3.49 10.73 8.79
C LYS A 127 3.78 11.19 7.36
N PHE A 128 2.99 10.78 6.38
CA PHE A 128 3.17 11.28 5.01
C PHE A 128 2.71 12.73 4.85
N LYS A 129 1.65 13.13 5.55
CA LYS A 129 1.21 14.54 5.55
C LYS A 129 2.22 15.46 6.23
N GLU A 130 2.87 15.00 7.31
CA GLU A 130 3.98 15.72 7.96
C GLU A 130 5.14 15.99 6.99
N THR A 131 5.34 15.16 5.96
CA THR A 131 6.37 15.34 4.93
C THR A 131 5.89 16.05 3.67
N GLY A 132 4.65 16.56 3.65
CA GLY A 132 4.11 17.34 2.53
C GLY A 132 3.36 16.53 1.47
N HIS A 133 3.13 15.23 1.68
CA HIS A 133 2.34 14.43 0.73
C HIS A 133 0.85 14.75 0.82
N SER A 134 0.19 14.73 -0.33
CA SER A 134 -1.27 14.79 -0.45
C SER A 134 -1.85 13.46 -0.91
N ASN A 135 -2.94 13.02 -0.28
CA ASN A 135 -3.64 11.83 -0.76
C ASN A 135 -4.41 12.13 -2.05
N MET A 136 -4.50 11.13 -2.91
CA MET A 136 -5.30 11.12 -4.11
C MET A 136 -5.76 9.70 -4.44
N TYR A 137 -6.45 9.55 -5.57
CA TYR A 137 -6.90 8.27 -6.07
C TYR A 137 -6.81 8.23 -7.60
N PHE A 138 -6.15 7.21 -8.13
CA PHE A 138 -6.21 6.84 -9.55
C PHE A 138 -7.18 5.67 -9.78
N PRO A 139 -7.80 5.57 -10.98
CA PRO A 139 -8.60 4.41 -11.36
C PRO A 139 -7.83 3.09 -11.29
N GLN A 140 -8.55 1.99 -11.06
CA GLN A 140 -7.98 0.63 -10.99
C GLN A 140 -7.55 0.09 -12.36
N PHE A 141 -8.23 0.50 -13.41
CA PHE A 141 -7.99 0.02 -14.77
C PHE A 141 -7.01 0.95 -15.49
N ILE A 142 -5.97 0.35 -16.04
CA ILE A 142 -4.91 1.03 -16.80
C ILE A 142 -5.01 0.57 -18.27
N PRO A 143 -5.07 1.49 -19.25
CA PRO A 143 -5.00 1.12 -20.67
C PRO A 143 -3.76 0.28 -20.97
N TYR A 144 -3.89 -0.81 -21.73
CA TYR A 144 -2.74 -1.67 -22.03
C TYR A 144 -1.62 -0.91 -22.75
N SER A 145 -1.98 0.07 -23.60
CA SER A 145 -1.02 0.95 -24.27
C SER A 145 -0.13 1.75 -23.32
N PHE A 146 -0.55 1.99 -22.06
CA PHE A 146 0.29 2.68 -21.07
C PHE A 146 1.36 1.77 -20.51
N ILE A 147 1.08 0.47 -20.40
CA ILE A 147 2.05 -0.54 -19.97
C ILE A 147 3.12 -0.71 -21.05
N GLU A 148 2.73 -0.74 -22.32
CA GLU A 148 3.65 -0.90 -23.46
C GLU A 148 4.65 0.25 -23.66
N LYS A 149 4.36 1.45 -23.11
CA LYS A 149 5.26 2.62 -23.21
C LYS A 149 6.59 2.42 -22.49
N GLU A 150 6.70 1.47 -21.56
CA GLU A 150 7.95 1.20 -20.85
C GLU A 150 8.36 -0.27 -20.99
N ALA A 151 9.12 -0.58 -22.04
CA ALA A 151 9.57 -1.94 -22.35
C ALA A 151 10.28 -2.64 -21.17
N SER A 152 11.07 -1.91 -20.38
CA SER A 152 11.71 -2.45 -19.17
C SER A 152 10.73 -2.87 -18.07
N HIS A 153 9.59 -2.20 -17.96
CA HIS A 153 8.54 -2.51 -16.98
C HIS A 153 7.66 -3.65 -17.47
N VAL A 154 7.37 -3.70 -18.77
CA VAL A 154 6.59 -4.78 -19.38
C VAL A 154 7.22 -6.14 -19.07
N GLU A 155 8.53 -6.31 -19.26
CA GLU A 155 9.21 -7.59 -19.02
C GLU A 155 9.13 -8.04 -17.55
N GLY A 156 9.18 -7.10 -16.60
CA GLY A 156 9.11 -7.40 -15.17
C GLY A 156 7.71 -7.78 -14.68
N PHE A 157 6.65 -7.26 -15.31
CA PHE A 157 5.27 -7.44 -14.85
C PHE A 157 4.44 -8.40 -15.70
N SER A 158 4.85 -8.68 -16.94
CA SER A 158 4.10 -9.50 -17.91
C SER A 158 3.48 -10.80 -17.34
N PRO A 159 4.20 -11.64 -16.56
CA PRO A 159 3.59 -12.86 -16.02
C PRO A 159 2.54 -12.63 -14.92
N GLU A 160 2.45 -11.43 -14.35
CA GLU A 160 1.59 -11.10 -13.20
C GLU A 160 0.35 -10.26 -13.56
N LEU A 161 0.16 -9.87 -14.83
CA LEU A 161 -0.92 -8.96 -15.23
C LEU A 161 -2.29 -9.67 -15.32
N ALA A 162 -3.30 -9.11 -14.64
CA ALA A 162 -4.70 -9.45 -14.87
C ALA A 162 -5.28 -8.51 -15.93
N LEU A 163 -5.90 -9.09 -16.97
CA LEU A 163 -6.48 -8.35 -18.10
C LEU A 163 -8.00 -8.40 -18.09
N VAL A 164 -8.62 -7.27 -18.38
CA VAL A 164 -10.03 -7.13 -18.73
C VAL A 164 -10.11 -6.97 -20.24
N THR A 165 -10.68 -7.97 -20.90
CA THR A 165 -10.86 -7.99 -22.36
C THR A 165 -12.33 -7.87 -22.77
N ILE A 166 -13.26 -8.09 -21.85
CA ILE A 166 -14.70 -8.02 -22.07
C ILE A 166 -15.31 -7.07 -21.04
N GLY A 167 -16.04 -6.05 -21.51
CA GLY A 167 -16.79 -5.11 -20.67
C GLY A 167 -18.23 -5.00 -21.17
N GLY A 168 -19.20 -5.08 -20.25
CA GLY A 168 -20.63 -5.02 -20.62
C GLY A 168 -21.08 -6.11 -21.59
N GLY A 169 -20.39 -7.25 -21.63
CA GLY A 169 -20.67 -8.37 -22.53
C GLY A 169 -20.08 -8.24 -23.94
N LYS A 170 -19.27 -7.22 -24.23
CA LYS A 170 -18.58 -7.03 -25.51
C LYS A 170 -17.07 -7.03 -25.33
N GLU A 171 -16.36 -7.51 -26.35
CA GLU A 171 -14.91 -7.36 -26.41
C GLU A 171 -14.55 -5.87 -26.49
N LEU A 172 -13.54 -5.48 -25.70
CA LEU A 172 -13.05 -4.10 -25.64
C LEU A 172 -12.10 -3.83 -26.82
N GLU A 173 -12.20 -2.63 -27.40
CA GLU A 173 -11.26 -2.17 -28.45
C GLU A 173 -9.82 -2.13 -27.93
N GLU A 174 -9.65 -1.69 -26.68
CA GLU A 174 -8.38 -1.75 -25.96
C GLU A 174 -8.55 -2.58 -24.69
N LYS A 175 -7.64 -3.54 -24.48
CA LYS A 175 -7.60 -4.32 -23.24
C LYS A 175 -7.23 -3.40 -22.08
N LEU A 176 -7.81 -3.65 -20.91
CA LEU A 176 -7.46 -2.92 -19.70
C LEU A 176 -6.70 -3.84 -18.75
N VAL A 177 -5.69 -3.29 -18.08
CA VAL A 177 -4.93 -3.98 -17.04
C VAL A 177 -5.50 -3.60 -15.69
N VAL A 178 -5.76 -4.60 -14.84
CA VAL A 178 -6.03 -4.36 -13.42
C VAL A 178 -4.69 -4.02 -12.76
N ARG A 179 -4.57 -2.84 -12.14
CA ARG A 179 -3.29 -2.32 -11.64
C ARG A 179 -2.47 -3.36 -10.82
N PRO A 180 -1.27 -3.75 -11.29
CA PRO A 180 -0.27 -4.42 -10.44
C PRO A 180 0.50 -3.43 -9.56
N THR A 181 0.53 -2.18 -10.03
CA THR A 181 1.11 -0.96 -9.48
C THR A 181 0.66 0.21 -10.39
N SER A 182 0.79 1.47 -9.94
CA SER A 182 0.19 2.60 -10.67
C SER A 182 1.17 3.50 -11.43
N GLU A 183 2.45 3.15 -11.55
CA GLU A 183 3.49 4.00 -12.16
C GLU A 183 3.08 4.54 -13.53
N THR A 184 2.62 3.71 -14.45
CA THR A 184 2.32 4.16 -15.82
C THR A 184 1.13 5.13 -15.88
N MET A 185 0.11 4.91 -15.05
CA MET A 185 -1.03 5.82 -14.89
C MET A 185 -0.60 7.14 -14.24
N VAL A 186 0.17 7.05 -13.16
CA VAL A 186 0.66 8.23 -12.43
C VAL A 186 1.55 9.09 -13.32
N ASN A 187 2.52 8.49 -14.00
CA ASN A 187 3.46 9.21 -14.87
C ASN A 187 2.75 9.86 -16.07
N HIS A 188 1.73 9.19 -16.63
CA HIS A 188 0.89 9.82 -17.65
C HIS A 188 0.25 11.11 -17.14
N MET A 189 -0.34 11.07 -15.94
CA MET A 189 -0.99 12.24 -15.34
C MET A 189 0.01 13.30 -14.89
N PHE A 190 1.19 12.92 -14.42
CA PHE A 190 2.29 13.85 -14.13
C PHE A 190 2.70 14.67 -15.35
N THR A 191 2.75 14.08 -16.55
CA THR A 191 2.98 14.84 -17.79
C THR A 191 1.87 15.87 -18.06
N GLN A 192 0.64 15.62 -17.61
CA GLN A 192 -0.48 16.57 -17.77
C GLN A 192 -0.53 17.65 -16.69
N TRP A 193 0.17 17.48 -15.57
CA TRP A 193 0.10 18.41 -14.43
C TRP A 193 1.37 19.25 -14.26
N ILE A 194 2.51 18.71 -14.66
CA ILE A 194 3.81 19.35 -14.48
C ILE A 194 4.16 20.11 -15.75
N HIS A 195 4.11 21.44 -15.68
CA HIS A 195 4.42 22.33 -16.81
C HIS A 195 5.50 23.37 -16.45
N SER A 196 5.70 23.64 -15.17
CA SER A 196 6.63 24.63 -14.66
C SER A 196 7.35 24.12 -13.41
N TYR A 197 8.46 24.80 -13.05
CA TYR A 197 9.20 24.50 -11.82
C TYR A 197 8.36 24.75 -10.57
N ARG A 198 7.29 25.55 -10.69
CA ARG A 198 6.34 25.85 -9.60
C ARG A 198 5.43 24.67 -9.27
N ASP A 199 5.30 23.71 -10.17
CA ASP A 199 4.50 22.49 -9.96
C ASP A 199 5.30 21.43 -9.20
N LEU A 200 6.58 21.70 -8.91
CA LEU A 200 7.50 20.80 -8.21
C LEU A 200 7.87 21.34 -6.80
N PRO A 201 8.09 20.46 -5.82
CA PRO A 201 7.88 19.02 -5.90
C PRO A 201 6.39 18.66 -5.86
N LEU A 202 5.98 17.70 -6.70
CA LEU A 202 4.64 17.12 -6.63
C LEU A 202 4.71 15.84 -5.82
N MET A 203 4.07 15.81 -4.64
CA MET A 203 4.19 14.70 -3.70
C MET A 203 2.83 14.12 -3.36
N ILE A 204 2.55 12.92 -3.87
CA ILE A 204 1.22 12.33 -3.86
C ILE A 204 1.22 10.92 -3.30
N ASN A 205 0.10 10.50 -2.74
CA ASN A 205 -0.06 9.21 -2.11
C ASN A 205 -1.45 8.64 -2.38
N GLN A 206 -1.58 7.31 -2.50
CA GLN A 206 -2.89 6.65 -2.51
C GLN A 206 -2.90 5.38 -1.67
N TRP A 207 -4.07 5.09 -1.12
CA TRP A 207 -4.37 3.86 -0.37
C TRP A 207 -5.37 3.06 -1.20
N VAL A 208 -4.94 1.93 -1.74
CA VAL A 208 -5.73 1.16 -2.73
C VAL A 208 -5.45 -0.33 -2.60
N ASN A 209 -6.25 -1.15 -3.26
CA ASN A 209 -5.91 -2.53 -3.58
C ASN A 209 -5.07 -2.58 -4.86
N VAL A 210 -4.22 -3.60 -4.95
CA VAL A 210 -3.48 -3.98 -6.16
C VAL A 210 -3.61 -5.46 -6.45
N THR A 211 -3.44 -5.82 -7.72
CA THR A 211 -3.59 -7.18 -8.20
C THR A 211 -2.31 -7.66 -8.88
N ARG A 212 -1.69 -8.70 -8.33
CA ARG A 212 -0.56 -9.41 -8.95
C ARG A 212 -0.93 -10.88 -9.06
N TRP A 213 -0.88 -11.46 -10.25
CA TRP A 213 -1.41 -12.80 -10.51
C TRP A 213 -0.54 -13.92 -9.90
N GLU A 214 -0.64 -14.06 -8.59
CA GLU A 214 0.24 -14.87 -7.77
C GLU A 214 -0.23 -16.32 -7.64
N MET A 215 0.65 -17.26 -7.96
CA MET A 215 0.35 -18.69 -7.91
C MET A 215 0.56 -19.29 -6.52
N ARG A 216 1.51 -18.80 -5.72
CA ARG A 216 1.82 -19.33 -4.38
C ARG A 216 1.44 -18.31 -3.31
N THR A 217 0.29 -18.51 -2.70
CA THR A 217 -0.29 -17.53 -1.78
C THR A 217 -0.24 -17.96 -0.32
N LYS A 218 -0.06 -16.97 0.56
CA LYS A 218 -0.09 -17.07 2.01
C LYS A 218 -0.74 -15.78 2.54
N PRO A 219 -1.86 -15.86 3.30
CA PRO A 219 -2.59 -14.68 3.76
C PRO A 219 -1.69 -13.60 4.37
N PHE A 220 -1.97 -12.34 4.05
CA PHE A 220 -1.17 -11.12 4.32
C PHE A 220 0.23 -11.09 3.70
N VAL A 221 1.00 -12.19 3.70
CA VAL A 221 2.39 -12.22 3.20
C VAL A 221 2.48 -12.15 1.68
N ARG A 222 1.62 -12.88 0.97
CA ARG A 222 1.68 -13.02 -0.48
C ARG A 222 0.29 -13.43 -1.00
N THR A 223 -0.44 -12.50 -1.59
CA THR A 223 -1.81 -12.71 -2.10
C THR A 223 -1.93 -12.17 -3.52
N LEU A 224 -2.96 -12.64 -4.23
CA LEU A 224 -3.26 -12.16 -5.58
C LEU A 224 -3.77 -10.72 -5.54
N GLU A 225 -4.62 -10.42 -4.56
CA GLU A 225 -5.10 -9.08 -4.26
C GLU A 225 -4.65 -8.71 -2.84
N PHE A 226 -4.11 -7.51 -2.67
CA PHE A 226 -3.74 -6.98 -1.36
C PHE A 226 -3.97 -5.48 -1.29
N LEU A 227 -4.26 -5.01 -0.08
CA LEU A 227 -4.26 -3.59 0.22
C LEU A 227 -2.84 -3.09 0.38
N TRP A 228 -2.60 -1.88 -0.09
CA TRP A 228 -1.32 -1.23 0.08
C TRP A 228 -1.45 0.29 0.08
N GLN A 229 -0.35 0.92 0.42
CA GLN A 229 -0.10 2.31 0.08
C GLN A 229 0.97 2.37 -1.00
N GLU A 230 0.77 3.28 -1.94
CA GLU A 230 1.80 3.71 -2.88
C GLU A 230 1.93 5.23 -2.91
N GLY A 231 3.17 5.70 -2.82
CA GLY A 231 3.50 7.12 -2.89
C GLY A 231 4.32 7.39 -4.13
N HIS A 232 3.97 8.45 -4.86
CA HIS A 232 4.63 8.84 -6.08
C HIS A 232 5.02 10.31 -5.99
N THR A 233 6.24 10.64 -6.36
CA THR A 233 6.71 12.03 -6.25
C THR A 233 7.52 12.45 -7.47
N ALA A 234 7.44 13.71 -7.84
CA ALA A 234 8.24 14.33 -8.90
C ALA A 234 9.08 15.48 -8.33
N HIS A 235 10.37 15.50 -8.66
CA HIS A 235 11.34 16.47 -8.15
C HIS A 235 12.13 17.13 -9.27
N ALA A 236 12.62 18.34 -9.01
CA ALA A 236 13.42 19.10 -9.97
C ALA A 236 14.86 18.56 -10.06
N THR A 237 15.40 18.07 -8.94
CA THR A 237 16.81 17.67 -8.83
C THR A 237 16.97 16.21 -8.39
N PRO A 238 18.09 15.55 -8.77
CA PRO A 238 18.39 14.20 -8.29
C PRO A 238 18.58 14.13 -6.77
N GLU A 239 19.12 15.20 -6.18
CA GLU A 239 19.37 15.29 -4.73
C GLU A 239 18.06 15.31 -3.93
N GLU A 240 17.05 16.06 -4.39
CA GLU A 240 15.71 16.07 -3.79
C GLU A 240 15.04 14.69 -3.87
N ALA A 241 15.10 14.05 -5.04
CA ALA A 241 14.53 12.72 -5.23
C ALA A 241 15.22 11.64 -4.39
N GLU A 242 16.54 11.72 -4.25
CA GLU A 242 17.30 10.80 -3.40
C GLU A 242 16.99 11.02 -1.91
N LYS A 243 16.92 12.28 -1.48
CA LYS A 243 16.56 12.65 -0.11
C LYS A 243 15.16 12.14 0.25
N GLU A 244 14.19 12.33 -0.64
CA GLU A 244 12.83 11.82 -0.48
C GLU A 244 12.81 10.29 -0.39
N ALA A 245 13.54 9.59 -1.27
CA ALA A 245 13.59 8.13 -1.25
C ALA A 245 14.13 7.58 0.08
N LEU A 246 15.18 8.18 0.63
CA LEU A 246 15.74 7.81 1.94
C LEU A 246 14.82 8.21 3.09
N GLN A 247 14.22 9.40 3.04
CA GLN A 247 13.27 9.86 4.05
C GLN A 247 12.10 8.89 4.23
N MET A 248 11.60 8.29 3.14
CA MET A 248 10.48 7.35 3.25
C MET A 248 10.90 6.01 3.82
N ILE A 249 12.15 5.59 3.62
CA ILE A 249 12.72 4.43 4.32
C ILE A 249 12.79 4.71 5.82
N ASP A 250 13.25 5.89 6.22
CA ASP A 250 13.29 6.27 7.64
C ASP A 250 11.89 6.27 8.28
N VAL A 251 10.87 6.77 7.56
CA VAL A 251 9.48 6.70 8.02
C VAL A 251 9.02 5.25 8.19
N TYR A 252 9.37 4.35 7.25
CA TYR A 252 9.01 2.94 7.36
C TYR A 252 9.77 2.21 8.47
N ILE A 253 11.04 2.55 8.72
CA ILE A 253 11.83 2.04 9.85
C ILE A 253 11.18 2.46 11.16
N LYS A 254 10.87 3.75 11.33
CA LYS A 254 10.23 4.28 12.53
C LYS A 254 8.90 3.60 12.79
N PHE A 255 8.04 3.49 11.79
CA PHE A 255 6.80 2.71 11.91
C PHE A 255 7.09 1.27 12.37
N ALA A 256 8.05 0.58 11.72
CA ALA A 256 8.32 -0.82 12.00
C ALA A 256 8.76 -1.03 13.45
N TYR A 257 9.68 -0.20 13.94
CA TYR A 257 10.21 -0.30 15.30
C TYR A 257 9.26 0.26 16.37
N GLU A 258 8.76 1.48 16.19
CA GLU A 258 8.04 2.23 17.23
C GLU A 258 6.58 1.81 17.34
N GLU A 259 5.90 1.57 16.21
CA GLU A 259 4.46 1.25 16.19
C GLU A 259 4.20 -0.26 16.08
N ALA A 260 4.94 -0.95 15.22
CA ALA A 260 4.70 -2.36 14.96
C ALA A 260 5.57 -3.32 15.80
N ALA A 261 6.56 -2.80 16.53
CA ALA A 261 7.52 -3.58 17.32
C ALA A 261 8.21 -4.71 16.51
N ILE A 262 8.53 -4.45 15.23
CA ILE A 262 9.23 -5.36 14.32
C ILE A 262 10.62 -4.78 14.03
N PRO A 263 11.70 -5.47 14.43
CA PRO A 263 13.04 -5.08 14.02
C PRO A 263 13.22 -5.34 12.53
N VAL A 264 13.75 -4.32 11.85
CA VAL A 264 14.04 -4.36 10.43
C VAL A 264 15.48 -3.96 10.15
N ILE A 265 16.03 -4.50 9.07
CA ILE A 265 17.33 -4.15 8.53
C ILE A 265 17.10 -3.29 7.29
N ALA A 266 17.54 -2.04 7.33
CA ALA A 266 17.50 -1.16 6.19
C ALA A 266 18.65 -1.46 5.23
N GLY A 267 18.42 -1.31 3.92
CA GLY A 267 19.47 -1.53 2.93
C GLY A 267 19.10 -1.06 1.53
N ARG A 268 20.04 -1.25 0.62
CA ARG A 268 19.86 -1.05 -0.83
C ARG A 268 19.86 -2.41 -1.51
N LYS A 269 18.89 -2.65 -2.39
CA LYS A 269 18.83 -3.87 -3.20
C LYS A 269 20.03 -3.93 -4.15
N SER A 270 20.44 -5.15 -4.49
CA SER A 270 21.44 -5.39 -5.54
C SER A 270 20.92 -4.89 -6.90
N LYS A 271 21.78 -4.80 -7.91
CA LYS A 271 21.34 -4.43 -9.26
C LYS A 271 20.28 -5.38 -9.82
N LEU A 272 20.40 -6.68 -9.51
CA LEU A 272 19.45 -7.72 -9.97
C LEU A 272 18.08 -7.62 -9.28
N GLU A 273 18.05 -7.15 -8.03
CA GLU A 273 16.84 -7.02 -7.21
C GLU A 273 16.29 -5.58 -7.20
N THR A 274 16.88 -4.68 -8.00
CA THR A 274 16.39 -3.32 -8.15
C THR A 274 15.13 -3.34 -8.99
N PHE A 275 14.12 -2.58 -8.57
CA PHE A 275 12.86 -2.46 -9.28
C PHE A 275 13.06 -2.10 -10.75
N ALA A 276 12.29 -2.73 -11.64
CA ALA A 276 12.36 -2.48 -13.07
C ALA A 276 12.09 -0.99 -13.37
N GLY A 277 13.02 -0.35 -14.07
CA GLY A 277 12.97 1.09 -14.34
C GLY A 277 13.53 1.98 -13.22
N ALA A 278 13.93 1.46 -12.06
CA ALA A 278 14.52 2.24 -10.98
C ALA A 278 16.05 2.41 -11.12
N SER A 279 16.56 3.58 -10.72
CA SER A 279 18.00 3.81 -10.55
C SER A 279 18.53 3.17 -9.27
N LYS A 280 17.75 3.27 -8.17
CA LYS A 280 18.06 2.65 -6.88
C LYS A 280 16.77 2.16 -6.23
N THR A 281 16.85 1.02 -5.57
CA THR A 281 15.79 0.53 -4.68
C THR A 281 16.33 0.39 -3.27
N TYR A 282 15.71 1.10 -2.36
CA TYR A 282 15.90 0.97 -0.93
C TYR A 282 14.80 0.09 -0.33
N THR A 283 15.14 -0.60 0.76
CA THR A 283 14.28 -1.62 1.36
C THR A 283 14.47 -1.67 2.86
N ILE A 284 13.43 -2.11 3.56
CA ILE A 284 13.54 -2.62 4.93
C ILE A 284 13.20 -4.12 4.92
N GLU A 285 14.09 -4.94 5.45
CA GLU A 285 13.95 -6.39 5.51
C GLU A 285 13.65 -6.82 6.95
N ALA A 286 12.61 -7.62 7.15
CA ALA A 286 12.29 -8.23 8.43
C ALA A 286 12.63 -9.73 8.41
N MET A 287 12.91 -10.29 9.59
CA MET A 287 13.10 -11.74 9.75
C MET A 287 11.81 -12.39 10.25
N MET A 288 11.33 -13.38 9.50
CA MET A 288 10.18 -14.21 9.90
C MET A 288 10.58 -15.25 10.95
N GLY A 289 9.58 -15.81 11.63
CA GLY A 289 9.82 -16.82 12.65
C GLY A 289 10.38 -18.14 12.13
N ASP A 290 10.23 -18.44 10.84
CA ASP A 290 10.89 -19.55 10.14
C ASP A 290 12.28 -19.18 9.58
N ARG A 291 12.84 -18.05 10.03
CA ARG A 291 14.16 -17.51 9.64
C ARG A 291 14.29 -17.14 8.16
N LYS A 292 13.17 -16.91 7.47
CA LYS A 292 13.17 -16.33 6.12
C LYS A 292 13.11 -14.82 6.19
N ALA A 293 13.87 -14.17 5.33
CA ALA A 293 13.77 -12.72 5.14
C ALA A 293 12.47 -12.37 4.38
N LEU A 294 11.84 -11.27 4.79
CA LEU A 294 10.67 -10.71 4.13
C LEU A 294 10.83 -9.20 3.99
N GLN A 295 10.74 -8.73 2.75
CA GLN A 295 10.71 -7.30 2.45
C GLN A 295 9.46 -6.67 3.07
N ALA A 296 9.66 -5.72 3.98
CA ALA A 296 8.63 -5.10 4.79
C ALA A 296 8.22 -3.69 4.30
N GLY A 297 8.95 -3.13 3.34
CA GLY A 297 8.68 -1.82 2.73
C GLY A 297 9.76 -1.43 1.72
N THR A 298 9.39 -0.65 0.72
CA THR A 298 10.28 -0.26 -0.39
C THR A 298 10.19 1.23 -0.70
N SER A 299 11.32 1.79 -1.15
CA SER A 299 11.39 3.16 -1.67
C SER A 299 12.34 3.18 -2.86
N HIS A 300 11.84 3.60 -4.02
CA HIS A 300 12.54 3.51 -5.29
C HIS A 300 12.86 4.91 -5.80
N ASN A 301 14.14 5.22 -5.97
CA ASN A 301 14.54 6.36 -6.79
C ASN A 301 14.49 5.93 -8.26
N LEU A 302 13.48 6.38 -8.99
CA LEU A 302 13.25 6.02 -10.39
C LEU A 302 14.17 6.80 -11.35
N GLY A 303 14.87 7.81 -10.84
CA GLY A 303 15.68 8.70 -11.66
C GLY A 303 14.79 9.42 -12.68
N GLN A 304 15.32 9.56 -13.90
CA GLN A 304 14.60 10.17 -15.01
C GLN A 304 14.00 9.12 -15.97
N ASN A 305 14.10 7.81 -15.69
CA ASN A 305 13.71 6.77 -16.65
C ASN A 305 12.25 6.89 -17.08
N PHE A 306 11.34 6.99 -16.11
CA PHE A 306 9.90 7.17 -16.36
C PHE A 306 9.59 8.54 -16.97
N SER A 307 10.22 9.62 -16.49
CA SER A 307 10.01 10.97 -17.06
C SER A 307 10.43 11.05 -18.53
N ARG A 308 11.46 10.30 -18.94
CA ARG A 308 11.87 10.19 -20.34
C ARG A 308 10.87 9.41 -21.16
N ALA A 309 10.39 8.28 -20.65
CA ALA A 309 9.40 7.46 -21.34
C ALA A 309 8.06 8.20 -21.55
N PHE A 310 7.62 8.99 -20.57
CA PHE A 310 6.35 9.73 -20.60
C PHE A 310 6.48 11.19 -21.04
N GLY A 311 7.69 11.68 -21.29
CA GLY A 311 7.94 13.05 -21.74
C GLY A 311 7.72 14.14 -20.68
N THR A 312 7.79 13.81 -19.38
CA THR A 312 7.59 14.80 -18.31
C THR A 312 8.83 15.68 -18.13
N GLN A 313 8.73 16.95 -18.52
CA GLN A 313 9.85 17.89 -18.46
C GLN A 313 9.42 19.28 -18.00
N VAL A 314 10.34 19.99 -17.34
CA VAL A 314 10.21 21.41 -17.03
C VAL A 314 11.41 22.13 -17.64
N GLY A 315 11.17 23.12 -18.51
CA GLY A 315 12.25 23.90 -19.12
C GLY A 315 13.29 23.07 -19.88
N GLY A 316 12.90 21.91 -20.43
CA GLY A 316 13.78 20.97 -21.13
C GLY A 316 14.52 19.96 -20.21
N ILE A 317 14.26 19.98 -18.90
CA ILE A 317 14.85 19.08 -17.91
C ILE A 317 13.81 18.07 -17.46
N TYR A 318 14.17 16.78 -17.53
CA TYR A 318 13.33 15.68 -17.08
C TYR A 318 13.21 15.62 -15.56
N CYS A 319 12.00 15.40 -15.05
CA CYS A 319 11.75 15.30 -13.60
C CYS A 319 12.30 13.99 -13.02
N TYR A 320 12.70 14.02 -11.75
CA TYR A 320 13.10 12.81 -11.03
C TYR A 320 11.89 12.21 -10.33
N PHE A 321 11.60 10.94 -10.60
CA PHE A 321 10.45 10.27 -10.00
C PHE A 321 10.85 9.33 -8.86
N MET A 322 9.94 9.15 -7.92
CA MET A 322 10.00 8.13 -6.87
C MET A 322 8.70 7.34 -6.85
N SER A 323 8.79 6.04 -6.60
CA SER A 323 7.68 5.18 -6.19
C SER A 323 8.04 4.50 -4.87
N ARG A 324 7.08 4.31 -3.98
CA ARG A 324 7.29 3.60 -2.71
C ARG A 324 6.07 2.77 -2.40
N SER A 325 6.27 1.64 -1.73
CA SER A 325 5.16 0.79 -1.37
C SER A 325 5.31 0.13 -0.01
N ARG A 326 4.17 -0.01 0.67
CA ARG A 326 4.03 -0.92 1.80
C ARG A 326 2.71 -1.68 1.69
N PRO A 327 2.76 -3.02 1.58
CA PRO A 327 1.56 -3.85 1.63
C PRO A 327 1.00 -3.99 3.06
N GLU A 328 -0.28 -4.38 3.16
CA GLU A 328 -0.95 -4.85 4.37
C GLU A 328 -0.05 -5.79 5.20
N PRO A 329 -0.24 -5.89 6.54
CA PRO A 329 0.83 -6.24 7.45
C PRO A 329 1.39 -7.65 7.20
N ARG A 330 2.43 -7.74 6.39
CA ARG A 330 3.13 -8.99 6.08
C ARG A 330 3.87 -9.56 7.30
N ASN A 331 4.07 -8.75 8.35
CA ASN A 331 4.91 -9.06 9.52
C ASN A 331 4.30 -8.79 10.91
N ILE A 332 3.18 -8.05 11.05
CA ILE A 332 2.63 -7.73 12.39
C ILE A 332 2.14 -8.98 13.12
N LEU A 333 1.72 -10.01 12.38
CA LEU A 333 1.20 -11.24 12.98
C LEU A 333 2.29 -12.22 13.43
N THR A 334 3.54 -12.07 12.99
CA THR A 334 4.58 -13.08 13.24
C THR A 334 5.43 -12.82 14.49
N GLN A 335 5.43 -11.59 15.02
CA GLN A 335 6.29 -11.19 16.13
C GLN A 335 5.52 -10.71 17.38
N THR A 336 4.36 -10.09 17.22
CA THR A 336 3.60 -9.45 18.32
C THR A 336 2.96 -10.42 19.33
N LEU A 337 2.96 -11.72 19.05
CA LEU A 337 2.47 -12.77 19.96
C LEU A 337 3.57 -13.42 20.83
N HIS A 338 4.66 -12.69 21.11
CA HIS A 338 5.67 -13.07 22.12
C HIS A 338 5.37 -12.54 23.52
N GLY A 339 4.33 -11.70 23.67
CA GLY A 339 4.07 -10.96 24.90
C GLY A 339 2.67 -11.18 25.47
N LYS A 340 2.27 -12.43 25.74
CA LYS A 340 1.31 -12.79 26.80
C LYS A 340 1.61 -14.17 27.35
#